data_AF-A0A959NTI0-F1
#
_entry.id   AF-A0A959NTI0-F1
#
_cell.length_a   1.000
_cell.length_b   1.000
_cell.length_c   1.000
_cell.angle_alpha   90.00
_cell.angle_beta   90.00
_cell.angle_gamma   90.00
#
_symmetry.space_group_name_H-M   'P 1'
#
loop_
_entity.id
_entity.type
_entity.pdbx_description
1 polymer ?
#
loop_
_entity_poly.entity_id
_entity_poly.type
_entity_poly.pdbx_seq_one_letter_code
_entity_poly.pdbx_strand_id
1 'polypeptide(L)'
;MKALELSKYIVQNYHNASFDGITPLKLQKLLYYVHVWGIVSDNKIITDNFFKWKHGPVNDEVYHSYKIFGDSKIPYEQNVTLPNLSSYEKQFVDFVIANYVKFSAITLSAMTHQDKPWQETTTNSYISENSIKSFYSSLLFAKNFPVDENKPFYPVETDLHYSFVLDFLSSSSDEPFYYKSYKEYLSLEKQSNIDFNKVFSNLLET
;
A
#
# COMPACT_ATOMS: atom_id res chain seq x y z
N MET A 1 14.68 9.82 5.47
CA MET A 1 14.42 9.53 6.90
C MET A 1 14.46 8.03 7.16
N LYS A 2 14.55 7.64 8.43
CA LYS A 2 14.53 6.23 8.82
C LYS A 2 13.13 5.62 8.67
N ALA A 3 13.05 4.34 8.36
CA ALA A 3 11.78 3.62 8.26
C ALA A 3 11.04 3.62 9.62
N LEU A 4 11.80 3.50 10.72
CA LEU A 4 11.25 3.57 12.08
C LEU A 4 10.61 4.95 12.38
N GLU A 5 11.19 6.04 11.89
CA GLU A 5 10.62 7.38 12.06
C GLU A 5 9.29 7.50 11.32
N LEU A 6 9.24 7.08 10.05
CA LEU A 6 8.01 7.11 9.26
C LEU A 6 6.94 6.14 9.82
N SER A 7 7.35 5.03 10.42
CA SER A 7 6.43 4.06 11.02
C SER A 7 5.50 4.70 12.07
N LYS A 8 6.04 5.64 12.86
CA LYS A 8 5.29 6.39 13.88
C LYS A 8 4.19 7.22 13.23
N TYR A 9 4.50 7.91 12.14
CA TYR A 9 3.51 8.67 11.36
C TYR A 9 2.37 7.77 10.87
N ILE A 10 2.70 6.61 10.31
CA ILE A 10 1.69 5.66 9.80
C ILE A 10 0.81 5.14 10.95
N VAL A 11 1.41 4.67 12.05
CA VAL A 11 0.66 4.16 13.21
C VAL A 11 -0.28 5.24 13.75
N GLN A 12 0.21 6.45 14.03
CA GLN A 12 -0.63 7.48 14.64
C GLN A 12 -1.78 7.95 13.73
N ASN A 13 -1.53 8.16 12.42
CA ASN A 13 -2.54 8.69 11.50
C ASN A 13 -3.48 7.63 10.92
N TYR A 14 -3.06 6.36 10.84
CA TYR A 14 -3.82 5.30 10.17
C TYR A 14 -4.23 4.16 11.10
N HIS A 15 -4.08 4.28 12.43
CA HIS A 15 -4.43 3.22 13.38
C HIS A 15 -5.86 2.66 13.21
N ASN A 16 -6.82 3.45 12.76
CA ASN A 16 -8.22 3.06 12.51
C ASN A 16 -8.60 2.98 11.03
N ALA A 17 -7.64 3.05 10.11
CA ALA A 17 -7.93 3.13 8.67
C ALA A 17 -8.43 1.81 8.05
N SER A 18 -8.50 0.73 8.84
CA SER A 18 -8.97 -0.59 8.40
C SER A 18 -9.53 -1.37 9.58
N PHE A 19 -10.34 -2.39 9.30
CA PHE A 19 -11.00 -3.20 10.32
C PHE A 19 -10.00 -3.89 11.28
N ASP A 20 -8.88 -4.39 10.75
CA ASP A 20 -7.77 -4.98 11.50
C ASP A 20 -6.80 -3.96 12.10
N GLY A 21 -6.98 -2.67 11.78
CA GLY A 21 -6.06 -1.59 12.15
C GLY A 21 -4.67 -1.76 11.51
N ILE A 22 -3.64 -1.23 12.17
CA ILE A 22 -2.25 -1.38 11.73
C ILE A 22 -1.56 -2.43 12.59
N THR A 23 -1.39 -3.64 12.05
CA THR A 23 -0.57 -4.70 12.67
C THR A 23 0.91 -4.55 12.28
N PRO A 24 1.86 -5.16 13.00
CA PRO A 24 3.27 -5.15 12.63
C PRO A 24 3.53 -5.64 11.20
N LEU A 25 2.84 -6.71 10.77
CA LEU A 25 2.97 -7.23 9.40
C LEU A 25 2.48 -6.21 8.37
N LYS A 26 1.34 -5.57 8.61
CA LYS A 26 0.78 -4.55 7.72
C LYS A 26 1.67 -3.32 7.64
N LEU A 27 2.19 -2.86 8.78
CA LEU A 27 3.12 -1.72 8.86
C LEU A 27 4.37 -1.94 8.00
N GLN A 28 4.96 -3.15 8.05
CA GLN A 28 6.11 -3.50 7.22
C GLN A 28 5.81 -3.36 5.72
N LYS A 29 4.62 -3.81 5.29
CA LYS A 29 4.21 -3.75 3.89
C LYS A 29 3.91 -2.33 3.45
N LEU A 30 3.23 -1.54 4.27
CA LEU A 30 2.96 -0.13 4.01
C LEU A 30 4.25 0.68 3.87
N LEU A 31 5.21 0.50 4.78
CA LEU A 31 6.52 1.14 4.69
C LEU A 31 7.29 0.71 3.44
N TYR A 32 7.24 -0.58 3.10
CA TYR A 32 7.87 -1.08 1.88
C TYR A 32 7.28 -0.41 0.63
N TYR A 33 5.96 -0.28 0.52
CA TYR A 33 5.35 0.40 -0.63
C TYR A 33 5.72 1.89 -0.70
N VAL A 34 5.83 2.59 0.44
CA VAL A 34 6.35 3.97 0.44
C VAL A 34 7.79 4.01 -0.07
N HIS A 35 8.65 3.07 0.34
CA HIS A 35 10.02 2.96 -0.15
C HIS A 35 10.08 2.68 -1.67
N VAL A 36 9.29 1.70 -2.13
CA VAL A 36 9.18 1.31 -3.53
C VAL A 36 8.77 2.49 -4.41
N TRP A 37 7.65 3.14 -4.10
CA TRP A 37 7.16 4.23 -4.92
C TRP A 37 8.07 5.45 -4.84
N GLY A 38 8.73 5.66 -3.70
CA GLY A 38 9.71 6.74 -3.55
C GLY A 38 10.92 6.54 -4.47
N ILE A 39 11.37 5.28 -4.66
CA ILE A 39 12.41 4.93 -5.64
C ILE A 39 11.92 5.16 -7.07
N VAL A 40 10.71 4.69 -7.41
CA VAL A 40 10.15 4.81 -8.76
C VAL A 40 9.95 6.26 -9.17
N SER A 41 9.48 7.11 -8.25
CA SER A 41 9.24 8.53 -8.53
C SER A 41 10.48 9.41 -8.37
N ASP A 42 11.66 8.83 -8.10
CA ASP A 42 12.89 9.57 -7.76
C ASP A 42 12.72 10.55 -6.57
N ASN A 43 11.84 10.21 -5.62
CA ASN A 43 11.55 10.95 -4.39
C ASN A 43 11.71 10.02 -3.17
N LYS A 44 12.93 9.53 -2.96
CA LYS A 44 13.21 8.54 -1.92
C LYS A 44 13.07 9.13 -0.50
N ILE A 45 11.98 8.78 0.19
CA ILE A 45 11.71 9.21 1.58
C ILE A 45 12.42 8.31 2.60
N ILE A 46 12.37 7.00 2.41
CA ILE A 46 12.99 6.01 3.30
C ILE A 46 14.39 5.66 2.77
N THR A 47 15.41 5.87 3.59
CA THR A 47 16.81 5.60 3.24
C THR A 47 17.28 4.20 3.65
N ASP A 48 16.52 3.51 4.50
CA ASP A 48 16.86 2.18 4.97
C ASP A 48 16.52 1.10 3.95
N ASN A 49 17.19 -0.04 4.08
CA ASN A 49 16.96 -1.21 3.27
C ASN A 49 15.79 -2.05 3.80
N PHE A 50 15.19 -2.80 2.89
CA PHE A 50 14.25 -3.88 3.19
C PHE A 50 14.85 -5.22 2.76
N PHE A 51 14.67 -6.23 3.60
CA PHE A 51 15.20 -7.57 3.40
C PHE A 51 14.10 -8.53 3.01
N LYS A 52 14.43 -9.54 2.19
CA LYS A 52 13.52 -10.64 1.88
C LYS A 52 13.36 -11.57 3.07
N TRP A 53 12.16 -11.58 3.65
CA TRP A 53 11.77 -12.49 4.72
C TRP A 53 10.59 -13.35 4.28
N LYS A 54 10.26 -14.38 5.08
CA LYS A 54 9.21 -15.39 4.79
C LYS A 54 7.83 -14.80 4.46
N HIS A 55 7.48 -13.68 5.09
CA HIS A 55 6.17 -13.03 4.96
C HIS A 55 6.30 -11.68 4.24
N GLY A 56 7.17 -11.63 3.23
CA GLY A 56 7.42 -10.45 2.43
C GLY A 56 8.62 -9.59 2.88
N PRO A 57 8.76 -8.39 2.34
CA PRO A 57 9.83 -7.46 2.67
C PRO A 57 9.70 -6.95 4.11
N VAL A 58 10.83 -6.82 4.80
CA VAL A 58 10.93 -6.40 6.20
C VAL A 58 12.10 -5.44 6.40
N ASN A 59 11.84 -4.32 7.08
CA ASN A 59 12.89 -3.53 7.70
C ASN A 59 13.12 -4.02 9.14
N ASP A 60 14.37 -4.36 9.46
CA ASP A 60 14.74 -5.05 10.70
C ASP A 60 14.50 -4.21 11.97
N GLU A 61 14.82 -2.91 11.93
CA GLU A 61 14.64 -1.99 13.05
C GLU A 61 13.15 -1.80 13.39
N VAL A 62 12.31 -1.66 12.36
CA VAL A 62 10.85 -1.61 12.51
C VAL A 62 10.34 -2.94 13.06
N TYR A 63 10.84 -4.08 12.60
CA TYR A 63 10.39 -5.38 13.09
C TYR A 63 10.67 -5.53 14.59
N HIS A 64 11.89 -5.25 15.02
CA HIS A 64 12.26 -5.34 16.42
C HIS A 64 11.47 -4.39 17.32
N SER A 65 11.08 -3.21 16.80
CA SER A 65 10.30 -2.22 17.54
C SER A 65 8.83 -2.62 17.74
N TYR A 66 8.23 -3.34 16.80
CA TYR A 66 6.80 -3.67 16.84
C TYR A 66 6.46 -5.16 16.99
N LYS A 67 7.46 -6.07 16.99
CA LYS A 67 7.20 -7.53 17.07
C LYS A 67 6.46 -7.96 18.35
N ILE A 68 6.54 -7.17 19.42
CA ILE A 68 5.84 -7.45 20.68
C ILE A 68 4.31 -7.50 20.51
N PHE A 69 3.78 -6.82 19.51
CA PHE A 69 2.35 -6.82 19.22
C PHE A 69 1.88 -8.07 18.44
N GLY A 70 2.81 -8.87 17.89
CA GLY A 70 2.48 -10.07 17.13
C GLY A 70 1.55 -9.76 15.96
N ASP A 71 0.38 -10.41 15.94
CA ASP A 71 -0.69 -10.18 14.96
C ASP A 71 -1.74 -9.16 15.44
N SER A 72 -1.56 -8.60 16.63
CA SER A 72 -2.47 -7.60 17.18
C SER A 72 -2.21 -6.21 16.58
N LYS A 73 -3.26 -5.39 16.61
CA LYS A 73 -3.19 -3.98 16.26
C LYS A 73 -2.18 -3.25 17.16
N ILE A 74 -1.31 -2.45 16.55
CA ILE A 74 -0.40 -1.54 17.25
C ILE A 74 -1.25 -0.40 17.86
N PRO A 75 -1.14 -0.14 19.17
CA PRO A 75 -1.93 0.89 19.82
C PRO A 75 -1.52 2.29 19.35
N TYR A 76 -2.49 3.21 19.38
CA TYR A 76 -2.23 4.64 19.30
C TYR A 76 -1.51 5.10 20.56
N GLU A 77 -0.60 6.07 20.43
CA GLU A 77 0.19 6.59 21.55
C GLU A 77 0.12 8.13 21.56
N GLN A 78 -0.36 8.72 22.65
CA GLN A 78 -0.61 10.17 22.73
C GLN A 78 0.65 11.05 22.63
N ASN A 79 1.80 10.56 23.09
CA ASN A 79 3.03 11.36 23.26
C ASN A 79 4.16 10.93 22.32
N VAL A 80 3.82 10.61 21.06
CA VAL A 80 4.81 10.21 20.05
C VAL A 80 5.32 11.42 19.28
N THR A 81 6.64 11.59 19.25
CA THR A 81 7.29 12.53 18.33
C THR A 81 7.17 12.02 16.90
N LEU A 82 6.41 12.74 16.08
CA LEU A 82 6.25 12.46 14.65
C LEU A 82 7.44 13.01 13.85
N PRO A 83 7.80 12.36 12.72
CA PRO A 83 8.79 12.92 11.81
C PRO A 83 8.29 14.23 11.19
N ASN A 84 9.22 15.15 10.93
CA ASN A 84 8.92 16.36 10.19
C ASN A 84 8.93 16.05 8.69
N LEU A 85 7.74 15.86 8.10
CA LEU A 85 7.55 15.68 6.67
C LEU A 85 7.24 17.03 6.02
N SER A 86 7.93 17.36 4.93
CA SER A 86 7.51 18.47 4.06
C SER A 86 6.10 18.21 3.50
N SER A 87 5.42 19.26 3.05
CA SER A 87 4.08 19.14 2.45
C SER A 87 4.05 18.14 1.29
N TYR A 88 5.12 18.11 0.49
CA TYR A 88 5.27 17.18 -0.62
C TYR A 88 5.45 15.73 -0.16
N GLU A 89 6.36 15.47 0.79
CA GLU A 89 6.56 14.13 1.34
C GLU A 89 5.30 13.61 2.02
N LYS A 90 4.58 14.47 2.75
CA LYS A 90 3.31 14.12 3.38
C LYS A 90 2.26 13.73 2.34
N GLN A 91 2.09 14.54 1.29
CA GLN A 91 1.15 14.24 0.19
C GLN A 91 1.50 12.90 -0.47
N PHE A 92 2.78 12.66 -0.73
CA PHE A 92 3.25 11.41 -1.32
C PHE A 92 2.96 10.20 -0.41
N VAL A 93 3.34 10.27 0.87
CA VAL A 93 3.13 9.19 1.84
C VAL A 93 1.64 8.91 1.98
N ASP A 94 0.82 9.94 2.16
CA ASP A 94 -0.62 9.77 2.31
C ASP A 94 -1.26 9.18 1.06
N PHE A 95 -0.84 9.60 -0.13
CA PHE A 95 -1.31 9.03 -1.39
C PHE A 95 -0.98 7.52 -1.49
N VAL A 96 0.25 7.13 -1.18
CA VAL A 96 0.65 5.72 -1.18
C VAL A 96 -0.16 4.96 -0.13
N ILE A 97 -0.16 5.40 1.13
CA ILE A 97 -0.82 4.67 2.22
C ILE A 97 -2.32 4.53 1.97
N ALA A 98 -3.02 5.57 1.51
CA ALA A 98 -4.45 5.52 1.22
C ALA A 98 -4.81 4.43 0.18
N ASN A 99 -3.92 4.16 -0.78
CA ASN A 99 -4.14 3.15 -1.82
C ASN A 99 -3.85 1.71 -1.38
N TYR A 100 -3.07 1.51 -0.31
CA TYR A 100 -2.70 0.18 0.18
C TYR A 100 -3.32 -0.20 1.54
N VAL A 101 -3.69 0.76 2.38
CA VAL A 101 -4.14 0.52 3.77
C VAL A 101 -5.45 -0.25 3.86
N LYS A 102 -6.28 -0.19 2.82
CA LYS A 102 -7.52 -0.95 2.70
C LYS A 102 -7.32 -2.47 2.60
N PHE A 103 -6.13 -2.92 2.17
CA PHE A 103 -5.82 -4.34 2.07
C PHE A 103 -5.44 -4.92 3.43
N SER A 104 -5.80 -6.18 3.66
CA SER A 104 -5.37 -6.90 4.87
C SER A 104 -3.86 -7.12 4.86
N ALA A 105 -3.27 -7.35 6.04
CA ALA A 105 -1.84 -7.70 6.14
C ALA A 105 -1.46 -8.92 5.27
N ILE A 106 -2.37 -9.91 5.18
CA ILE A 106 -2.20 -11.12 4.38
C ILE A 106 -2.23 -10.80 2.88
N THR A 107 -3.20 -9.98 2.44
CA THR A 107 -3.31 -9.54 1.05
C THR A 107 -2.06 -8.79 0.60
N LEU A 108 -1.57 -7.85 1.41
CA LEU A 108 -0.33 -7.12 1.12
C LEU A 108 0.88 -8.05 1.07
N SER A 109 0.95 -9.06 1.95
CA SER A 109 2.00 -10.07 1.88
C SER A 109 1.93 -10.88 0.58
N ALA A 110 0.73 -11.31 0.18
CA ALA A 110 0.52 -12.06 -1.06
C ALA A 110 0.93 -11.24 -2.29
N MET A 111 0.55 -9.95 -2.35
CA MET A 111 0.98 -9.03 -3.40
C MET A 111 2.51 -8.97 -3.48
N THR A 112 3.20 -8.73 -2.35
CA THR A 112 4.67 -8.68 -2.34
C THR A 112 5.33 -10.00 -2.73
N HIS A 113 4.67 -11.15 -2.54
CA HIS A 113 5.20 -12.44 -2.97
C HIS A 113 5.08 -12.66 -4.49
N GLN A 114 4.19 -11.94 -5.18
CA GLN A 114 4.10 -11.95 -6.64
C GLN A 114 5.07 -10.96 -7.30
N ASP A 115 5.59 -10.00 -6.55
CA ASP A 115 6.49 -8.99 -7.06
C ASP A 115 7.90 -9.55 -7.34
N LYS A 116 8.39 -9.41 -8.58
CA LYS A 116 9.71 -9.92 -9.02
C LYS A 116 10.87 -9.50 -8.10
N PRO A 117 10.95 -8.24 -7.61
CA PRO A 117 12.03 -7.84 -6.71
C PRO A 117 12.13 -8.70 -5.45
N TRP A 118 10.99 -9.12 -4.90
CA TRP A 118 10.99 -10.04 -3.76
C TRP A 118 11.31 -11.48 -4.18
N GLN A 119 10.76 -11.96 -5.30
CA GLN A 119 10.98 -13.32 -5.77
C GLN A 119 12.45 -13.62 -6.10
N GLU A 120 13.11 -12.70 -6.81
CA GLU A 120 14.49 -12.86 -7.31
C GLU A 120 15.56 -12.59 -6.24
N THR A 121 15.20 -11.93 -5.13
CA THR A 121 16.13 -11.68 -4.03
C THR A 121 16.40 -12.96 -3.24
N THR A 122 17.65 -13.17 -2.78
CA THR A 122 17.98 -14.27 -1.87
C THR A 122 17.40 -14.02 -0.48
N THR A 123 16.89 -15.07 0.20
CA THR A 123 16.38 -14.95 1.58
C THR A 123 17.42 -14.29 2.49
N ASN A 124 16.96 -13.39 3.37
CA ASN A 124 17.78 -12.57 4.27
C ASN A 124 18.74 -11.58 3.58
N SER A 125 18.66 -11.41 2.26
CA SER A 125 19.39 -10.36 1.54
C SER A 125 18.49 -9.14 1.34
N TYR A 126 19.12 -7.97 1.15
CA TYR A 126 18.39 -6.74 0.84
C TYR A 126 17.81 -6.82 -0.57
N ILE A 127 16.62 -6.27 -0.75
CA ILE A 127 15.97 -6.16 -2.06
C ILE A 127 16.61 -4.99 -2.80
N SER A 128 17.14 -5.25 -3.99
CA SER A 128 17.87 -4.24 -4.77
C SER A 128 16.96 -3.12 -5.27
N GLU A 129 17.37 -1.87 -5.07
CA GLU A 129 16.66 -0.69 -5.58
C GLU A 129 16.55 -0.70 -7.11
N ASN A 130 17.54 -1.25 -7.81
CA ASN A 130 17.49 -1.39 -9.27
C ASN A 130 16.39 -2.38 -9.70
N SER A 131 16.24 -3.48 -8.98
CA SER A 131 15.17 -4.46 -9.24
C SER A 131 13.80 -3.83 -8.96
N ILE A 132 13.66 -3.13 -7.83
CA ILE A 132 12.46 -2.35 -7.48
C ILE A 132 12.13 -1.36 -8.60
N LYS A 133 13.08 -0.49 -8.97
CA LYS A 133 12.85 0.53 -9.99
C LYS A 133 12.46 -0.11 -11.31
N SER A 134 13.16 -1.15 -11.76
CA SER A 134 12.86 -1.82 -13.03
C SER A 134 11.47 -2.45 -13.06
N PHE A 135 11.06 -3.15 -12.00
CA PHE A 135 9.77 -3.81 -11.94
C PHE A 135 8.62 -2.82 -11.75
N TYR A 136 8.67 -2.01 -10.68
CA TYR A 136 7.52 -1.15 -10.32
C TYR A 136 7.31 0.01 -11.31
N SER A 137 8.34 0.46 -12.03
CA SER A 137 8.15 1.46 -13.11
C SER A 137 7.33 0.92 -14.28
N SER A 138 7.23 -0.41 -14.43
CA SER A 138 6.42 -1.03 -15.49
C SER A 138 4.94 -1.15 -15.14
N LEU A 139 4.57 -1.03 -13.85
CA LEU A 139 3.18 -1.16 -13.40
C LEU A 139 2.38 0.10 -13.72
N LEU A 140 1.09 -0.05 -13.97
CA LEU A 140 0.21 1.09 -14.27
C LEU A 140 0.16 2.12 -13.15
N PHE A 141 0.24 1.67 -11.89
CA PHE A 141 0.24 2.56 -10.73
C PHE A 141 1.42 3.57 -10.75
N ALA A 142 2.53 3.26 -11.43
CA ALA A 142 3.65 4.19 -11.60
C ALA A 142 3.25 5.48 -12.32
N LYS A 143 2.24 5.41 -13.21
CA LYS A 143 1.70 6.57 -13.94
C LYS A 143 1.06 7.61 -13.00
N ASN A 144 0.76 7.24 -11.75
CA ASN A 144 0.26 8.17 -10.75
C ASN A 144 1.33 9.09 -10.16
N PHE A 145 2.61 8.92 -10.50
CA PHE A 145 3.67 9.81 -10.04
C PHE A 145 4.14 10.77 -11.15
N PRO A 146 4.44 12.05 -10.85
CA PRO A 146 4.19 12.74 -9.57
C PRO A 146 2.67 12.82 -9.27
N VAL A 147 2.30 12.88 -7.99
CA VAL A 147 0.87 12.92 -7.59
C VAL A 147 0.23 14.21 -8.13
N ASP A 148 -0.83 14.06 -8.91
CA ASP A 148 -1.61 15.16 -9.50
C ASP A 148 -3.07 14.72 -9.54
N GLU A 149 -3.97 15.58 -9.06
CA GLU A 149 -5.40 15.30 -9.00
C GLU A 149 -6.09 15.47 -10.36
N ASN A 150 -5.47 16.18 -11.29
CA ASN A 150 -6.06 16.52 -12.60
C ASN A 150 -5.78 15.48 -13.68
N LYS A 151 -4.89 14.51 -13.41
CA LYS A 151 -4.58 13.44 -14.35
C LYS A 151 -5.42 12.19 -14.10
N PRO A 152 -5.52 11.30 -15.11
CA PRO A 152 -6.08 9.98 -14.90
C PRO A 152 -5.42 9.24 -13.75
N PHE A 153 -6.22 8.57 -12.95
CA PHE A 153 -5.78 7.76 -11.83
C PHE A 153 -5.80 6.27 -12.20
N TYR A 154 -4.69 5.60 -11.97
CA TYR A 154 -4.52 4.17 -12.23
C TYR A 154 -4.54 3.42 -10.90
N PRO A 155 -5.56 2.60 -10.59
CA PRO A 155 -5.64 1.92 -9.30
C PRO A 155 -4.52 0.88 -9.12
N VAL A 156 -4.27 0.48 -7.88
CA VAL A 156 -3.40 -0.67 -7.59
C VAL A 156 -4.07 -1.93 -8.14
N GLU A 157 -3.41 -2.59 -9.08
CA GLU A 157 -3.88 -3.86 -9.62
C GLU A 157 -3.72 -4.96 -8.56
N THR A 158 -4.76 -5.78 -8.40
CA THR A 158 -4.73 -6.97 -7.55
C THR A 158 -5.26 -8.14 -8.36
N ASP A 159 -4.80 -9.36 -8.07
CA ASP A 159 -5.25 -10.56 -8.80
C ASP A 159 -6.78 -10.77 -8.71
N LEU A 160 -7.41 -10.31 -7.63
CA LEU A 160 -8.87 -10.27 -7.48
C LEU A 160 -9.53 -9.38 -8.55
N HIS A 161 -8.90 -8.26 -8.90
CA HIS A 161 -9.36 -7.37 -9.96
C HIS A 161 -9.48 -8.12 -11.29
N TYR A 162 -8.47 -8.93 -11.63
CA TYR A 162 -8.50 -9.74 -12.86
C TYR A 162 -9.51 -10.89 -12.78
N SER A 163 -9.69 -11.55 -11.63
CA SER A 163 -10.69 -12.63 -11.51
C SER A 163 -12.12 -12.14 -11.78
N PHE A 164 -12.48 -10.93 -11.34
CA PHE A 164 -13.79 -10.33 -11.63
C PHE A 164 -13.90 -9.82 -13.08
N VAL A 165 -12.80 -9.30 -13.63
CA VAL A 165 -12.73 -8.80 -15.01
C VAL A 165 -12.77 -9.94 -16.03
N LEU A 166 -12.11 -11.07 -15.77
CA LEU A 166 -12.04 -12.24 -16.66
C LEU A 166 -13.40 -12.93 -16.84
N ASP A 167 -14.20 -13.03 -15.77
CA ASP A 167 -15.54 -13.66 -15.83
C ASP A 167 -16.57 -12.78 -16.55
N PHE A 168 -16.35 -11.46 -16.64
CA PHE A 168 -17.28 -10.52 -17.25
C PHE A 168 -16.87 -10.07 -18.67
N LEU A 169 -15.56 -10.09 -18.99
CA LEU A 169 -14.99 -9.56 -20.24
C LEU A 169 -14.36 -10.65 -21.11
N SER A 170 -15.04 -11.79 -21.33
CA SER A 170 -14.64 -12.70 -22.42
C SER A 170 -14.62 -12.02 -23.81
N SER A 171 -15.04 -10.76 -23.89
CA SER A 171 -14.73 -9.83 -24.98
C SER A 171 -14.67 -8.36 -24.51
N SER A 172 -13.50 -7.81 -24.13
CA SER A 172 -13.21 -6.37 -24.35
C SER A 172 -11.79 -5.90 -24.00
N SER A 173 -11.14 -5.32 -25.03
CA SER A 173 -10.13 -4.26 -25.08
C SER A 173 -8.80 -4.40 -24.31
N ASP A 174 -7.70 -4.39 -25.08
CA ASP A 174 -6.29 -4.26 -24.68
C ASP A 174 -5.91 -2.93 -23.97
N GLU A 175 -6.89 -2.14 -23.50
CA GLU A 175 -6.62 -0.84 -22.85
C GLU A 175 -6.57 -0.96 -21.31
N PRO A 176 -5.59 -0.31 -20.66
CA PRO A 176 -5.47 -0.34 -19.20
C PRO A 176 -6.67 0.35 -18.53
N PHE A 177 -7.21 -0.24 -17.46
CA PHE A 177 -8.29 0.35 -16.68
C PHE A 177 -7.78 1.57 -15.87
N TYR A 178 -8.52 2.69 -15.93
CA TYR A 178 -8.21 3.93 -15.20
C TYR A 178 -9.49 4.72 -14.85
N TYR A 179 -9.36 5.66 -13.92
CA TYR A 179 -10.36 6.67 -13.58
C TYR A 179 -9.93 8.03 -14.13
N LYS A 180 -10.86 8.93 -14.43
CA LYS A 180 -10.56 10.28 -14.96
C LYS A 180 -9.73 11.10 -13.97
N SER A 181 -9.92 10.87 -12.67
CA SER A 181 -9.13 11.49 -11.61
C SER A 181 -9.14 10.66 -10.33
N TYR A 182 -8.21 10.95 -9.42
CA TYR A 182 -8.21 10.34 -8.08
C TYR A 182 -9.47 10.70 -7.28
N LYS A 183 -10.01 11.91 -7.49
CA LYS A 183 -11.26 12.36 -6.85
C LYS A 183 -12.48 11.55 -7.33
N GLU A 184 -12.55 11.24 -8.62
CA GLU A 184 -13.59 10.37 -9.18
C GLU A 184 -13.50 8.98 -8.55
N TYR A 185 -12.30 8.41 -8.50
CA TYR A 185 -12.04 7.12 -7.87
C TYR A 185 -12.55 7.09 -6.40
N LEU A 186 -12.18 8.07 -5.58
CA LEU A 186 -12.63 8.14 -4.19
C LEU A 186 -14.15 8.30 -4.07
N SER A 187 -14.77 9.05 -4.98
CA SER A 187 -16.23 9.21 -5.01
C SER A 187 -16.94 7.89 -5.32
N LEU A 188 -16.44 7.13 -6.29
CA LEU A 188 -16.99 5.84 -6.68
C LEU A 188 -16.78 4.77 -5.61
N GLU A 189 -15.60 4.74 -4.98
CA GLU A 189 -15.32 3.83 -3.86
C GLU A 189 -16.26 4.10 -2.68
N LYS A 190 -16.48 5.37 -2.34
CA LYS A 190 -17.43 5.77 -1.30
C LYS A 190 -18.85 5.35 -1.64
N GLN A 191 -19.30 5.59 -2.88
CA GLN A 191 -20.64 5.21 -3.32
C GLN A 191 -20.84 3.69 -3.30
N SER A 192 -19.85 2.93 -3.80
CA SER A 192 -19.86 1.46 -3.78
C SER A 192 -20.00 0.91 -2.36
N ASN A 193 -19.28 1.47 -1.39
CA ASN A 193 -19.41 1.07 0.01
C ASN A 193 -20.81 1.36 0.59
N ILE A 194 -21.43 2.48 0.21
CA ILE A 194 -22.80 2.81 0.62
C ILE A 194 -23.79 1.80 0.04
N ASP A 195 -23.67 1.52 -1.26
CA ASP A 195 -24.56 0.60 -1.97
C ASP A 195 -24.43 -0.83 -1.45
N PHE A 196 -23.20 -1.30 -1.20
CA PHE A 196 -22.94 -2.60 -0.59
C PHE A 196 -23.61 -2.73 0.78
N ASN A 197 -23.41 -1.75 1.67
CA ASN A 197 -24.01 -1.78 3.00
C ASN A 197 -25.54 -1.79 2.96
N LYS A 198 -26.14 -1.08 1.99
CA LYS A 198 -27.59 -1.08 1.77
C LYS A 198 -28.10 -2.45 1.29
N VAL A 199 -27.39 -3.09 0.36
CA VAL A 199 -27.74 -4.45 -0.09
C VAL A 199 -27.61 -5.44 1.06
N PHE A 200 -26.52 -5.34 1.83
CA PHE A 200 -26.26 -6.23 2.95
C PHE A 200 -27.29 -6.07 4.07
N SER A 201 -27.68 -4.84 4.42
CA SER A 201 -28.74 -4.60 5.41
C SER A 201 -30.07 -5.22 4.97
N ASN A 202 -30.44 -5.07 3.69
CA ASN A 202 -31.68 -5.63 3.16
C ASN A 202 -31.70 -7.17 3.22
N LEU A 203 -30.55 -7.83 3.06
CA LEU A 203 -30.43 -9.29 3.16
C LEU A 203 -30.54 -9.80 4.60
N LEU A 204 -30.24 -8.98 5.60
CA LEU A 204 -30.38 -9.33 7.02
C LEU A 204 -31.80 -9.13 7.56
N GLU A 205 -32.63 -8.36 6.84
CA GLU A 205 -34.04 -8.10 7.18
C GLU A 205 -35.01 -9.13 6.57
N THR A 206 -34.54 -10.02 5.68
CA THR A 206 -35.29 -11.12 5.04
C THR A 206 -34.98 -12.46 5.66
#